data_AF-A0A2V2G1X1-F1
#
_entry.id   AF-A0A2V2G1X1-F1
#
_cell.length_a   1.000
_cell.length_b   1.000
_cell.length_c   1.000
_cell.angle_alpha   90.00
_cell.angle_beta   90.00
_cell.angle_gamma   90.00
#
_symmetry.space_group_name_H-M   'P 1'
#
loop_
_entity.id
_entity.type
_entity.pdbx_description
1 polymer ?
#
loop_
_entity_poly.entity_id
_entity_poly.type
_entity_poly.pdbx_seq_one_letter_code
_entity_poly.pdbx_strand_id
1 'polypeptide(L)' 'MPEKYTLRELRARKDWTQEETAKRLGVSLQTYNAWEQNFGSVKVSPAAAIAKVFGVPLDSIFFGNEIEKSSSEVED' A
#
# COMPACT_ATOMS: atom_id res chain seq x y z
N MET A 1 10.17 -13.95 -2.93
CA MET A 1 9.48 -12.83 -2.25
C MET A 1 8.05 -13.27 -2.00
N PRO A 2 7.43 -13.06 -0.83
CA PRO A 2 5.98 -13.25 -0.70
C PRO A 2 5.26 -12.31 -1.68
N GLU A 3 4.20 -12.80 -2.31
CA GLU A 3 3.33 -12.04 -3.20
C GLU A 3 2.87 -10.75 -2.50
N LYS A 4 3.15 -9.59 -3.11
CA LYS A 4 2.72 -8.29 -2.59
C LYS A 4 1.33 -7.95 -3.10
N TYR A 5 0.47 -7.42 -2.24
CA TYR A 5 -0.88 -7.00 -2.59
C TYR A 5 -0.92 -5.59 -3.15
N THR A 6 -1.68 -5.42 -4.22
CA THR A 6 -2.12 -4.10 -4.69
C THR A 6 -3.24 -3.56 -3.82
N LEU A 7 -3.44 -2.23 -3.82
CA LEU A 7 -4.59 -1.62 -3.13
C LEU A 7 -5.93 -2.17 -3.61
N ARG A 8 -6.05 -2.40 -4.93
CA ARG A 8 -7.26 -2.94 -5.54
C ARG A 8 -7.60 -4.33 -5.01
N GLU A 9 -6.59 -5.19 -4.84
CA GLU A 9 -6.77 -6.53 -4.26
C GLU A 9 -7.15 -6.47 -2.79
N LEU A 10 -6.47 -5.63 -2.00
CA LEU A 10 -6.79 -5.44 -0.57
C LEU A 10 -8.24 -4.98 -0.40
N ARG A 11 -8.67 -4.04 -1.24
CA ARG A 11 -10.05 -3.55 -1.28
C ARG A 11 -11.04 -4.65 -1.69
N ALA A 12 -10.75 -5.38 -2.76
CA ALA A 12 -11.61 -6.46 -3.24
C ALA A 12 -11.80 -7.57 -2.20
N ARG A 13 -10.75 -7.93 -1.45
CA ARG A 13 -10.81 -8.91 -0.35
C ARG A 13 -11.72 -8.48 0.81
N LYS A 14 -11.97 -7.18 0.94
CA LYS A 14 -12.87 -6.61 1.95
C LYS A 14 -14.26 -6.31 1.40
N ASP A 15 -14.49 -6.52 0.11
CA ASP A 15 -15.70 -6.11 -0.62
C ASP A 15 -16.03 -4.61 -0.45
N TRP A 16 -14.99 -3.76 -0.47
CA TRP A 16 -15.14 -2.32 -0.35
C TRP A 16 -15.16 -1.61 -1.71
N THR A 17 -15.90 -0.52 -1.80
CA THR A 17 -15.79 0.41 -2.94
C THR A 17 -14.59 1.35 -2.75
N GLN A 18 -14.15 2.02 -3.82
CA GLN A 18 -13.09 3.03 -3.73
C GLN A 18 -13.47 4.15 -2.76
N GLU A 19 -14.73 4.57 -2.77
CA GLU A 19 -15.26 5.60 -1.88
C GLU A 19 -15.28 5.17 -0.41
N GLU A 20 -15.73 3.94 -0.13
CA GLU A 20 -15.70 3.38 1.24
C GLU A 20 -14.27 3.27 1.76
N THR A 21 -13.35 2.85 0.90
CA THR A 21 -11.94 2.71 1.27
C THR A 21 -11.30 4.07 1.55
N ALA A 22 -11.59 5.08 0.72
CA ALA A 22 -11.12 6.45 0.92
C ALA A 22 -11.61 7.02 2.26
N LYS A 23 -12.90 6.81 2.59
CA LYS A 23 -13.49 7.19 3.89
C LYS A 23 -12.79 6.53 5.06
N ARG A 24 -12.53 5.22 4.99
CA ARG A 24 -11.80 4.46 6.03
C ARG A 24 -10.36 4.92 6.22
N LEU A 25 -9.71 5.36 5.15
CA LEU A 25 -8.34 5.88 5.16
C LEU A 25 -8.27 7.37 5.53
N GLY A 26 -9.41 8.07 5.64
CA GLY A 26 -9.46 9.50 5.93
C GLY A 26 -8.92 10.37 4.80
N VAL A 27 -9.04 9.92 3.55
CA VAL A 27 -8.58 10.66 2.35
C VAL A 27 -9.72 10.90 1.37
N SER A 28 -9.50 11.80 0.40
CA SER A 28 -10.47 12.02 -0.67
C SER A 28 -10.53 10.81 -1.61
N LEU A 29 -11.68 10.60 -2.26
CA LEU A 29 -11.83 9.59 -3.31
C LEU A 29 -10.80 9.80 -4.44
N GLN A 30 -10.53 11.06 -4.82
CA GLN A 30 -9.54 11.38 -5.83
C GLN A 30 -8.13 10.95 -5.41
N THR A 31 -7.76 11.18 -4.15
CA THR A 31 -6.49 10.71 -3.58
C THR A 31 -6.39 9.19 -3.65
N TYR A 32 -7.43 8.47 -3.25
CA TYR A 32 -7.45 7.01 -3.30
C TYR A 32 -7.38 6.46 -4.74
N ASN A 33 -8.11 7.06 -5.68
CA ASN A 33 -8.07 6.68 -7.09
C ASN A 33 -6.66 6.86 -7.69
N ALA A 34 -5.98 7.96 -7.35
CA ALA A 34 -4.59 8.17 -7.75
C ALA A 34 -3.65 7.11 -7.18
N TRP A 35 -3.88 6.67 -5.94
CA TRP A 35 -3.10 5.62 -5.30
C TRP A 35 -3.30 4.25 -5.97
N GLU A 36 -4.52 3.87 -6.35
CA GLU A 36 -4.76 2.62 -7.09
C GLU A 36 -4.10 2.62 -8.49
N GLN A 37 -3.96 3.80 -9.12
CA GLN A 37 -3.30 3.94 -10.42
C GLN A 37 -1.78 4.01 -10.33
N ASN A 38 -1.24 4.72 -9.33
CA ASN A 38 0.20 4.91 -9.16
C ASN A 38 0.59 4.94 -7.68
N PHE A 39 0.71 3.76 -7.09
CA PHE A 39 1.00 3.61 -5.67
C PHE A 39 2.44 4.01 -5.27
N GLY A 40 3.36 4.08 -6.24
CA GLY A 40 4.75 4.54 -5.98
C GLY A 40 4.89 6.00 -5.58
N SER A 41 3.83 6.79 -5.77
CA SER A 41 3.77 8.18 -5.31
C SER A 41 3.34 8.34 -3.83
N VAL A 42 2.94 7.25 -3.17
CA VAL A 42 2.39 7.29 -1.81
C VAL A 42 3.50 7.45 -0.79
N LYS A 43 3.40 8.48 0.04
CA LYS A 43 4.34 8.72 1.14
C LYS A 43 4.26 7.60 2.20
N VAL A 44 5.33 7.42 2.96
CA VAL A 44 5.43 6.39 4.03
C VAL A 44 4.28 6.48 5.06
N SER A 45 3.82 7.68 5.39
CA SER A 45 2.73 7.87 6.36
C SER A 45 1.40 7.24 5.91
N PRO A 46 0.85 7.56 4.72
CA PRO A 46 -0.35 6.87 4.22
C PRO A 46 -0.15 5.38 4.00
N ALA A 47 1.05 4.92 3.63
CA ALA A 47 1.37 3.50 3.51
C ALA A 47 1.15 2.73 4.82
N ALA A 48 1.59 3.28 5.96
CA ALA A 48 1.35 2.69 7.27
C ALA A 48 -0.14 2.67 7.66
N ALA A 49 -0.89 3.72 7.31
CA ALA A 49 -2.33 3.77 7.54
C ALA A 49 -3.07 2.68 6.73
N ILE A 50 -2.66 2.47 5.48
CA ILE A 50 -3.20 1.42 4.61
C ILE A 50 -2.95 0.03 5.20
N ALA A 51 -1.71 -0.26 5.60
CA ALA A 51 -1.35 -1.51 6.26
C ALA A 51 -2.24 -1.79 7.49
N LYS A 52 -2.46 -0.76 8.32
CA LYS A 52 -3.34 -0.85 9.49
C LYS A 52 -4.80 -1.09 9.13
N VAL A 53 -5.35 -0.35 8.16
CA VAL A 53 -6.76 -0.47 7.75
C VAL A 53 -7.07 -1.85 7.14
N PHE A 54 -6.14 -2.41 6.37
CA PHE A 54 -6.32 -3.72 5.75
C PHE A 54 -5.89 -4.88 6.65
N GLY A 55 -5.14 -4.61 7.71
CA GLY A 55 -4.63 -5.62 8.64
C GLY A 55 -3.54 -6.49 8.00
N VAL A 56 -2.68 -5.88 7.18
CA VAL A 56 -1.59 -6.56 6.48
C VAL A 56 -0.25 -5.93 6.86
N PRO A 57 0.86 -6.70 6.85
CA PRO A 57 2.19 -6.14 7.01
C PRO A 57 2.52 -5.08 5.95
N LEU A 58 3.24 -4.01 6.33
CA LEU A 58 3.58 -2.93 5.41
C LEU A 58 4.39 -3.43 4.20
N ASP A 59 5.32 -4.36 4.42
CA ASP A 59 6.16 -4.99 3.40
C ASP A 59 5.39 -5.89 2.42
N SER A 60 4.17 -6.30 2.78
CA SER A 60 3.27 -7.06 1.91
C SER A 60 2.51 -6.20 0.91
N ILE A 61 2.65 -4.86 0.93
CA ILE A 61 1.97 -3.96 -0.02
C ILE A 61 2.90 -3.62 -1.19
N PHE A 62 2.38 -3.69 -2.41
CA PHE A 62 3.15 -3.39 -3.62
C PHE A 62 3.26 -1.88 -3.86
N PHE A 63 4.43 -1.29 -3.58
CA PHE A 63 4.72 0.13 -3.76
C PHE A 63 5.19 0.56 -5.15
N GLY A 64 5.31 -0.35 -6.13
CA GLY A 64 5.79 0.01 -7.47
C GLY A 64 7.24 0.50 -7.55
N ASN A 65 7.87 0.78 -6.40
CA ASN A 65 9.29 1.05 -6.26
C ASN A 65 9.87 -0.16 -5.52
N GLU A 66 10.60 -1.01 -6.23
CA GLU A 66 11.54 -1.88 -5.56
C GLU A 66 12.54 -0.96 -4.88
N ILE A 67 12.43 -0.81 -3.56
CA ILE A 67 13.59 -0.41 -2.78
C ILE A 67 14.53 -1.61 -2.93
N GLU A 68 15.39 -1.54 -3.94
CA GLU A 68 16.64 -2.29 -4.02
C GLU A 68 17.23 -2.24 -2.61
N LYS A 69 17.12 -3.36 -1.89
CA LYS A 69 17.87 -3.51 -0.65
C LYS A 69 19.33 -3.47 -1.08
N SER A 70 19.98 -2.33 -0.88
CA SER A 70 21.42 -2.28 -0.72
C SER A 70 21.73 -3.21 0.46
N SER A 71 22.02 -4.47 0.17
CA SER A 71 22.69 -5.37 1.08
C SER A 71 23.98 -4.68 1.52
N SER A 72 24.01 -4.15 2.73
CA SER A 72 25.26 -4.06 3.47
C SER A 72 25.38 -5.36 4.24
N GLU A 73 25.84 -6.41 3.56
CA GLU A 73 26.59 -7.47 4.23
C GLU A 73 27.82 -6.79 4.85
N VAL A 74 27.80 -6.62 6.17
CA VAL A 74 29.03 -6.45 6.93
C VAL A 74 29.65 -7.84 7.00
N GLU A 75 30.61 -8.11 6.11
CA GLU A 75 31.52 -9.23 6.28
C GLU A 75 32.49 -8.87 7.42
N ASP A 76 32.63 -9.80 8.37
CA ASP A 76 33.55 -9.78 9.52
C ASP A 76 35.03 -9.73 9.12
#